data_AF-A0A918Z9I6-F1
#
_entry.id   AF-A0A918Z9I6-F1
#
_cell.length_a   1.000
_cell.length_b   1.000
_cell.length_c   1.000
_cell.angle_alpha   90.00
_cell.angle_beta   90.00
_cell.angle_gamma   90.00
#
_symmetry.space_group_name_H-M   'P 1'
#
loop_
_entity.id
_entity.type
_entity.pdbx_description
1 polymer ?
#
loop_
_entity_poly.entity_id
_entity_poly.type
_entity_poly.pdbx_seq_one_letter_code
_entity_poly.pdbx_strand_id
1 'polypeptide(L)'
;MLKRTLLPILLALALPAAAAERAAPPDPTQDPLLITAGFLTHHPDMKYRLLGMEAYREQRYEDAFRYFRRASFYADKPSQGMVAEMYWNGEGVAQDRALAYAWMDLAAERGYAGFLGLRERYWNALSAEERERALREGQAIYARFGDAAAKPRYEFQLRDGRRKMTGSRTGFNRGVQIHIPGPAGGQSIEGSKYYDERYWDAEKYWAWHDQIWAKPRIGRVEVGEIETLPAAPPQSDSRIPAVRPQIDAPEPDAPEAPAVPASALTPPPG
;
A
#
# COMPACT_ATOMS: atom_id res chain seq x y z
N MET A 1 6.18 80.38 0.65
CA MET A 1 5.21 79.27 0.55
C MET A 1 5.96 77.99 0.21
N LEU A 2 6.28 77.16 1.20
CA LEU A 2 6.97 75.87 1.01
C LEU A 2 5.99 74.75 1.42
N LYS A 3 5.59 73.92 0.46
CA LYS A 3 4.63 72.82 0.65
C LYS A 3 5.31 71.65 1.36
N ARG A 4 4.83 71.30 2.56
CA ARG A 4 5.19 70.06 3.28
C ARG A 4 4.36 68.91 2.68
N THR A 5 4.98 68.06 1.87
CA THR A 5 4.40 66.78 1.44
C THR A 5 4.70 65.71 2.48
N LEU A 6 3.65 65.26 3.18
CA LEU A 6 3.66 64.08 4.04
C LEU A 6 3.58 62.82 3.18
N LEU A 7 4.57 61.93 3.30
CA LEU A 7 4.62 60.62 2.64
C LEU A 7 3.96 59.58 3.59
N PRO A 8 2.91 58.85 3.19
CA PRO A 8 2.34 57.81 4.04
C PRO A 8 3.22 56.55 3.97
N ILE A 9 3.76 56.14 5.12
CA ILE A 9 4.43 54.85 5.29
C ILE A 9 3.34 53.77 5.30
N LEU A 10 3.21 53.06 4.18
CA LEU A 10 2.39 51.86 4.04
C LEU A 10 3.08 50.71 4.80
N LEU A 11 2.61 50.43 6.02
CA LEU A 11 3.01 49.27 6.80
C LEU A 11 2.36 48.02 6.19
N ALA A 12 3.10 47.31 5.34
CA ALA A 12 2.68 46.03 4.79
C ALA A 12 2.72 44.97 5.91
N LEU A 13 1.55 44.64 6.45
CA LEU A 13 1.34 43.46 7.31
C LEU A 13 1.54 42.21 6.44
N ALA A 14 2.75 41.66 6.47
CA ALA A 14 3.01 40.32 5.95
C ALA A 14 2.36 39.30 6.88
N LEU A 15 1.21 38.76 6.47
CA LEU A 15 0.64 37.57 7.12
C LEU A 15 1.59 36.39 6.85
N PRO A 16 1.97 35.59 7.87
CA PRO A 16 2.71 34.38 7.64
C PRO A 16 1.80 33.43 6.85
N ALA A 17 2.22 33.06 5.64
CA ALA A 17 1.62 31.97 4.91
C ALA A 17 1.83 30.70 5.74
N ALA A 18 0.79 30.28 6.47
CA ALA A 18 0.74 28.96 7.08
C ALA A 18 0.91 27.95 5.94
N ALA A 19 2.09 27.35 5.84
CA ALA A 19 2.31 26.19 5.01
C ALA A 19 1.36 25.11 5.54
N ALA A 20 0.24 24.90 4.82
CA ALA A 20 -0.60 23.76 5.07
C ALA A 20 0.27 22.52 4.92
N GLU A 21 0.59 21.86 6.04
CA GLU A 21 1.07 20.48 6.00
C GLU A 21 0.07 19.71 5.16
N ARG A 22 0.46 19.31 3.96
CA ARG A 22 -0.33 18.39 3.15
C ARG A 22 -0.39 17.10 3.95
N ALA A 23 -1.51 16.89 4.65
CA ALA A 23 -1.81 15.64 5.31
C ALA A 23 -1.58 14.50 4.30
N ALA A 24 -0.92 13.44 4.74
CA ALA A 24 -0.74 12.26 3.90
C ALA A 24 -2.12 11.80 3.39
N PRO A 25 -2.24 11.42 2.11
CA PRO A 25 -3.51 10.92 1.59
C PRO A 25 -3.98 9.74 2.46
N PRO A 26 -5.28 9.67 2.81
CA PRO A 26 -5.82 8.58 3.63
C PRO A 26 -5.59 7.21 2.97
N ASP A 27 -5.50 6.14 3.76
CA ASP A 27 -5.34 4.77 3.23
C ASP A 27 -6.43 4.50 2.17
N PRO A 28 -6.09 3.95 1.00
CA PRO A 28 -7.01 3.51 -0.05
C PRO A 28 -8.27 2.79 0.48
N THR A 29 -8.15 2.00 1.54
CA THR A 29 -9.27 1.26 2.13
C THR A 29 -10.24 2.11 2.93
N GLN A 30 -9.93 3.38 3.17
CA GLN A 30 -10.79 4.33 3.86
C GLN A 30 -11.57 5.21 2.89
N ASP A 31 -11.28 5.17 1.59
CA ASP A 31 -12.04 5.90 0.57
C ASP A 31 -13.31 5.10 0.19
N PRO A 32 -14.52 5.61 0.47
CA PRO A 32 -15.77 4.94 0.12
C PRO A 32 -15.89 4.57 -1.37
N LEU A 33 -15.19 5.28 -2.26
CA LEU A 33 -15.13 4.98 -3.70
C LEU A 33 -14.39 3.67 -3.99
N LEU A 34 -13.30 3.44 -3.27
CA LEU A 34 -12.33 2.38 -3.53
C LEU A 34 -12.74 1.05 -2.92
N ILE A 35 -13.60 1.07 -1.91
CA ILE A 35 -14.13 -0.13 -1.25
C ILE A 35 -15.41 -0.68 -1.90
N THR A 36 -15.78 -0.19 -3.07
CA THR A 36 -17.00 -0.60 -3.77
C THR A 36 -16.83 -1.98 -4.42
N ALA A 37 -17.90 -2.79 -4.45
CA ALA A 37 -17.85 -4.15 -4.99
C ALA A 37 -17.37 -4.22 -6.46
N GLY A 38 -17.75 -3.24 -7.29
CA GLY A 38 -17.27 -3.14 -8.66
C GLY A 38 -15.78 -2.84 -8.75
N PHE A 39 -15.26 -1.95 -7.91
CA PHE A 39 -13.84 -1.60 -7.87
C PHE A 39 -13.02 -2.79 -7.35
N LEU A 40 -13.38 -3.36 -6.20
CA LEU A 40 -12.68 -4.47 -5.56
C LEU A 40 -12.64 -5.75 -6.41
N THR A 41 -13.55 -5.92 -7.37
CA THR A 41 -13.52 -7.06 -8.31
C THR A 41 -12.25 -7.08 -9.16
N HIS A 42 -11.69 -5.91 -9.49
CA HIS A 42 -10.50 -5.78 -10.33
C HIS A 42 -9.26 -5.28 -9.58
N HIS A 43 -9.42 -5.02 -8.29
CA HIS A 43 -8.38 -4.67 -7.33
C HIS A 43 -8.24 -5.79 -6.28
N PRO A 44 -7.75 -6.98 -6.69
CA PRO A 44 -7.69 -8.15 -5.81
C PRO A 44 -6.75 -7.96 -4.62
N ASP A 45 -5.69 -7.16 -4.79
CA ASP A 45 -4.78 -6.72 -3.73
C ASP A 45 -5.56 -6.09 -2.56
N MET A 46 -6.40 -5.10 -2.85
CA MET A 46 -7.17 -4.38 -1.85
C MET A 46 -8.37 -5.19 -1.35
N LYS A 47 -9.03 -5.94 -2.25
CA LYS A 47 -10.14 -6.84 -1.87
C LYS A 47 -9.70 -7.83 -0.82
N TYR A 48 -8.60 -8.54 -1.07
CA TYR A 48 -8.14 -9.57 -0.13
C TYR A 48 -7.49 -8.94 1.11
N ARG A 49 -6.88 -7.75 1.02
CA ARG A 49 -6.45 -7.00 2.22
C ARG A 49 -7.63 -6.70 3.14
N LEU A 50 -8.73 -6.18 2.61
CA LEU A 50 -9.94 -5.88 3.39
C LEU A 50 -10.55 -7.14 4.04
N LEU A 51 -10.68 -8.22 3.27
CA LEU A 51 -11.17 -9.50 3.79
C LEU A 51 -10.26 -10.06 4.89
N GLY A 52 -8.93 -9.92 4.72
CA GLY A 52 -7.94 -10.30 5.72
C GLY A 52 -8.06 -9.49 7.00
N MET A 53 -8.19 -8.17 6.90
CA MET A 53 -8.38 -7.27 8.05
C MET A 53 -9.67 -7.60 8.82
N GLU A 54 -10.76 -7.87 8.11
CA GLU A 54 -12.04 -8.23 8.74
C GLU A 54 -11.95 -9.59 9.45
N ALA A 55 -11.42 -10.61 8.77
CA ALA A 55 -11.21 -11.92 9.39
C ALA A 55 -10.29 -11.83 10.61
N TYR A 56 -9.24 -10.99 10.56
CA TYR A 56 -8.34 -10.75 11.69
C TYR A 56 -9.07 -10.11 12.88
N ARG A 57 -9.92 -9.09 12.62
CA ARG A 57 -10.75 -8.43 13.64
C ARG A 57 -11.74 -9.39 14.30
N GLU A 58 -12.26 -10.34 13.53
CA GLU A 58 -13.14 -11.41 14.01
C GLU A 58 -12.37 -12.59 14.64
N GLN A 59 -11.04 -12.47 14.80
CA GLN A 59 -10.16 -13.51 15.34
C GLN A 59 -10.15 -14.81 14.52
N ARG A 60 -10.60 -14.76 13.27
CA ARG A 60 -10.50 -15.85 12.29
C ARG A 60 -9.13 -15.82 11.63
N TYR A 61 -8.09 -16.05 12.42
CA TYR A 61 -6.71 -15.84 11.99
C TYR A 61 -6.27 -16.74 10.82
N GLU A 62 -6.74 -17.98 10.74
CA GLU A 62 -6.43 -18.86 9.60
C GLU A 62 -6.96 -18.29 8.27
N ASP A 63 -8.20 -17.77 8.28
CA ASP A 63 -8.79 -17.12 7.12
C ASP A 63 -8.08 -15.82 6.78
N ALA A 64 -7.77 -15.00 7.79
CA ALA A 64 -7.02 -13.76 7.63
C ALA A 64 -5.67 -14.01 6.96
N PHE A 65 -4.93 -15.03 7.42
CA PHE A 65 -3.65 -15.42 6.86
C PHE A 65 -3.77 -15.77 5.36
N ARG A 66 -4.78 -16.56 5.00
CA ARG A 66 -5.03 -16.95 3.61
C ARG A 66 -5.39 -15.74 2.73
N TYR A 67 -6.23 -14.83 3.23
CA TYR A 67 -6.57 -13.60 2.52
C TYR A 67 -5.35 -12.69 2.34
N PHE A 68 -4.58 -12.42 3.38
CA PHE A 68 -3.37 -11.59 3.26
C PHE A 68 -2.35 -12.20 2.30
N ARG A 69 -2.13 -13.53 2.34
CA ARG A 69 -1.27 -14.19 1.36
C ARG A 69 -1.75 -14.04 -0.08
N ARG A 70 -3.06 -14.04 -0.29
CA ARG A 70 -3.64 -13.82 -1.62
C ARG A 70 -3.50 -12.36 -2.06
N ALA A 71 -3.66 -11.39 -1.17
CA ALA A 71 -3.34 -9.98 -1.45
C ALA A 71 -1.85 -9.79 -1.79
N SER A 72 -0.95 -10.42 -1.02
CA SER A 72 0.50 -10.38 -1.27
C SER A 72 0.90 -10.90 -2.66
N PHE A 73 0.12 -11.83 -3.22
CA PHE A 73 0.32 -12.37 -4.57
C PHE A 73 0.14 -11.31 -5.67
N TYR A 74 -0.57 -10.22 -5.35
CA TYR A 74 -0.77 -9.04 -6.17
C TYR A 74 0.05 -7.83 -5.68
N ALA A 75 1.21 -8.07 -5.05
CA ALA A 75 2.18 -7.05 -4.65
C ALA A 75 1.70 -6.06 -3.58
N ASP A 76 0.69 -6.43 -2.78
CA ASP A 76 0.24 -5.61 -1.65
C ASP A 76 1.25 -5.67 -0.49
N LYS A 77 2.03 -4.59 -0.32
CA LYS A 77 3.07 -4.49 0.73
C LYS A 77 2.49 -4.55 2.15
N PRO A 78 1.36 -3.89 2.48
CA PRO A 78 0.72 -4.04 3.79
C PRO A 78 0.37 -5.49 4.13
N SER A 79 -0.21 -6.23 3.19
CA SER A 79 -0.54 -7.65 3.42
C SER A 79 0.71 -8.53 3.53
N GLN A 80 1.79 -8.23 2.78
CA GLN A 80 3.08 -8.91 2.99
C GLN A 80 3.60 -8.68 4.42
N GLY A 81 3.46 -7.46 4.95
CA GLY A 81 3.76 -7.14 6.35
C GLY A 81 2.86 -7.90 7.34
N MET A 82 1.55 -7.97 7.09
CA MET A 82 0.62 -8.74 7.94
C MET A 82 0.97 -10.23 7.97
N VAL A 83 1.28 -10.83 6.81
CA VAL A 83 1.73 -12.24 6.75
C VAL A 83 3.00 -12.45 7.59
N ALA A 84 3.94 -11.50 7.55
CA ALA A 84 5.14 -11.54 8.37
C ALA A 84 4.83 -11.47 9.87
N GLU A 85 3.94 -10.57 10.29
CA GLU A 85 3.53 -10.45 11.70
C GLU A 85 2.78 -11.70 12.19
N MET A 86 1.93 -12.30 11.36
CA MET A 86 1.21 -13.52 11.70
C MET A 86 2.16 -14.70 11.90
N TYR A 87 3.18 -14.85 11.05
CA TYR A 87 4.27 -15.82 11.30
C TYR A 87 5.08 -15.48 12.54
N TRP A 88 5.31 -14.20 12.83
CA TRP A 88 6.07 -13.77 14.01
C TRP A 88 5.33 -14.08 15.32
N ASN A 89 4.01 -13.93 15.34
CA ASN A 89 3.17 -14.12 16.51
C ASN A 89 2.59 -15.54 16.62
N GLY A 90 2.56 -16.30 15.53
CA GLY A 90 1.87 -17.59 15.47
C GLY A 90 0.35 -17.45 15.39
N GLU A 91 -0.15 -16.41 14.71
CA GLU A 91 -1.59 -16.13 14.57
C GLU A 91 -2.13 -16.84 13.32
N GLY A 92 -2.98 -17.86 13.50
CA GLY A 92 -3.58 -18.60 12.38
C GLY A 92 -2.59 -19.48 11.60
N VAL A 93 -1.32 -19.47 12.00
CA VAL A 93 -0.23 -20.33 11.51
C VAL A 93 0.72 -20.62 12.66
N ALA A 94 1.51 -21.69 12.56
CA ALA A 94 2.58 -21.93 13.52
C ALA A 94 3.59 -20.77 13.49
N GLN A 95 4.08 -20.37 14.67
CA GLN A 95 5.10 -19.34 14.77
C GLN A 95 6.37 -19.78 14.03
N ASP A 96 6.85 -18.92 13.14
CA ASP A 96 8.05 -19.15 12.35
C ASP A 96 8.80 -17.84 12.08
N ARG A 97 9.82 -17.59 12.90
CA ARG A 97 10.57 -16.32 12.89
C ARG A 97 11.42 -16.16 11.63
N ALA A 98 11.88 -17.26 11.03
CA ALA A 98 12.64 -17.23 9.79
C ALA A 98 11.74 -16.83 8.61
N LEU A 99 10.56 -17.44 8.50
CA LEU A 99 9.57 -17.05 7.49
C LEU A 99 9.06 -15.63 7.72
N ALA A 100 8.79 -15.25 8.97
CA ALA A 100 8.39 -13.89 9.32
C ALA A 100 9.40 -12.85 8.82
N TYR A 101 10.70 -13.08 9.03
CA TYR A 101 11.74 -12.22 8.48
C TYR A 101 11.70 -12.13 6.96
N ALA A 102 11.65 -13.27 6.26
CA ALA A 102 11.64 -13.28 4.79
C ALA A 102 10.43 -12.51 4.21
N TRP A 103 9.25 -12.66 4.82
CA TRP A 103 8.06 -11.91 4.44
C TRP A 103 8.17 -10.41 4.76
N MET A 104 8.78 -10.03 5.89
CA MET A 104 8.98 -8.62 6.24
C MET A 104 10.02 -7.95 5.34
N ASP A 105 11.09 -8.67 4.97
CA ASP A 105 12.07 -8.19 4.00
C ASP A 105 11.44 -8.02 2.61
N LEU A 106 10.55 -8.93 2.21
CA LEU A 106 9.73 -8.77 1.00
C LEU A 106 8.82 -7.53 1.08
N ALA A 107 8.16 -7.28 2.21
CA ALA A 107 7.34 -6.07 2.41
C ALA A 107 8.20 -4.79 2.31
N ALA A 108 9.45 -4.87 2.78
CA ALA A 108 10.43 -3.78 2.74
C ALA A 108 11.10 -3.57 1.37
N GLU A 109 10.80 -4.39 0.35
CA GLU A 109 11.40 -4.32 -1.00
C GLU A 109 11.33 -2.91 -1.62
N ARG A 110 10.24 -2.16 -1.36
CA ARG A 110 10.04 -0.78 -1.85
C ARG A 110 10.67 0.30 -0.98
N GLY A 111 11.37 -0.08 0.10
CA GLY A 111 12.07 0.85 0.97
C GLY A 111 11.18 1.68 1.90
N TYR A 112 9.95 1.24 2.18
CA TYR A 112 9.08 1.93 3.12
C TYR A 112 9.68 1.88 4.54
N ALA A 113 9.87 3.04 5.15
CA ALA A 113 10.58 3.17 6.42
C ALA A 113 9.98 2.30 7.55
N GLY A 114 8.65 2.11 7.57
CA GLY A 114 7.99 1.22 8.53
C GLY A 114 8.42 -0.24 8.39
N PHE A 115 8.37 -0.79 7.17
CA PHE A 115 8.78 -2.17 6.91
C PHE A 115 10.30 -2.36 7.04
N LEU A 116 11.10 -1.37 6.64
CA LEU A 116 12.56 -1.41 6.87
C LEU A 116 12.88 -1.50 8.37
N GLY A 117 12.22 -0.69 9.21
CA GLY A 117 12.41 -0.73 10.67
C GLY A 117 12.01 -2.08 11.27
N LEU A 118 10.87 -2.63 10.86
CA LEU A 118 10.42 -3.96 11.30
C LEU A 118 11.35 -5.07 10.84
N ARG A 119 11.83 -5.01 9.58
CA ARG A 119 12.81 -5.95 9.04
C ARG A 119 14.08 -5.95 9.88
N GLU A 120 14.67 -4.79 10.19
CA GLU A 120 15.88 -4.73 11.02
C GLU A 120 15.63 -5.28 12.42
N ARG A 121 14.48 -4.97 13.01
CA ARG A 121 14.09 -5.52 14.31
C ARG A 121 14.01 -7.04 14.28
N TYR A 122 13.40 -7.61 13.23
CA TYR A 122 13.32 -9.07 13.08
C TYR A 122 14.72 -9.65 12.93
N TRP A 123 15.54 -9.13 12.00
CA TRP A 123 16.90 -9.60 11.78
C TRP A 123 17.73 -9.68 13.05
N ASN A 124 17.70 -8.61 13.86
CA ASN A 124 18.46 -8.52 15.11
C ASN A 124 17.99 -9.53 16.16
N ALA A 125 16.73 -9.93 16.11
CA ALA A 125 16.14 -10.86 17.06
C ALA A 125 16.29 -12.35 16.62
N LEU A 126 16.62 -12.63 15.35
CA LEU A 126 16.86 -13.98 14.84
C LEU A 126 18.23 -14.53 15.27
N SER A 127 18.30 -15.85 15.50
CA SER A 127 19.56 -16.60 15.65
C SER A 127 20.31 -16.72 14.31
N ALA A 128 21.56 -17.19 14.35
CA ALA A 128 22.34 -17.43 13.13
C ALA A 128 21.67 -18.48 12.22
N GLU A 129 21.15 -19.54 12.82
CA GLU A 129 20.46 -20.64 12.12
C GLU A 129 19.15 -20.14 11.50
N GLU A 130 18.37 -19.33 12.23
CA GLU A 130 17.14 -18.72 11.73
C GLU A 130 17.42 -17.78 10.55
N ARG A 131 18.49 -16.97 10.62
CA ARG A 131 18.90 -16.07 9.53
C ARG A 131 19.26 -16.86 8.27
N GLU A 132 20.05 -17.91 8.42
CA GLU A 132 20.43 -18.75 7.28
C GLU A 132 19.21 -19.42 6.64
N ARG A 133 18.29 -19.93 7.47
CA ARG A 133 17.02 -20.48 7.01
C ARG A 133 16.17 -19.45 6.28
N ALA A 134 16.07 -18.23 6.82
CA ALA A 134 15.30 -17.16 6.20
C ALA A 134 15.86 -16.77 4.83
N LEU A 135 17.18 -16.74 4.66
CA LEU A 135 17.83 -16.47 3.37
C LEU A 135 17.61 -17.60 2.36
N ARG A 136 17.59 -18.88 2.80
CA ARG A 136 17.32 -20.02 1.92
C ARG A 136 15.85 -20.09 1.51
N GLU A 137 14.93 -20.05 2.48
CA GLU A 137 13.49 -20.18 2.22
C GLU A 137 12.88 -18.91 1.60
N GLY A 138 13.45 -17.75 1.91
CA GLY A 138 13.08 -16.47 1.33
C GLY A 138 13.16 -16.46 -0.20
N GLN A 139 14.11 -17.19 -0.81
CA GLN A 139 14.25 -17.24 -2.28
C GLN A 139 12.96 -17.65 -2.98
N ALA A 140 12.25 -18.66 -2.45
CA ALA A 140 10.99 -19.13 -3.01
C ALA A 140 9.87 -18.10 -2.81
N ILE A 141 9.87 -17.40 -1.67
CA ILE A 141 8.91 -16.34 -1.36
C ILE A 141 9.12 -15.16 -2.33
N TYR A 142 10.35 -14.68 -2.47
CA TYR A 142 10.69 -13.57 -3.36
C TYR A 142 10.39 -13.90 -4.82
N ALA A 143 10.69 -15.13 -5.26
CA ALA A 143 10.41 -15.56 -6.63
C ALA A 143 8.90 -15.55 -6.93
N ARG A 144 8.05 -15.84 -5.94
CA ARG A 144 6.60 -15.95 -6.13
C ARG A 144 5.83 -14.67 -5.81
N PHE A 145 6.25 -13.91 -4.80
CA PHE A 145 5.52 -12.77 -4.24
C PHE A 145 6.27 -11.44 -4.35
N GLY A 146 7.53 -11.46 -4.82
CA GLY A 146 8.32 -10.27 -5.16
C GLY A 146 7.61 -9.40 -6.19
N ASP A 147 7.86 -8.09 -6.16
CA ASP A 147 7.28 -7.14 -7.11
C ASP A 147 7.52 -7.56 -8.56
N ALA A 148 8.70 -8.12 -8.86
CA ALA A 148 9.06 -8.60 -10.19
C ALA A 148 8.14 -9.73 -10.73
N ALA A 149 7.56 -10.54 -9.84
CA ALA A 149 6.59 -11.58 -10.19
C ALA A 149 5.14 -11.09 -10.08
N ALA A 150 4.85 -10.29 -9.07
CA ALA A 150 3.50 -9.91 -8.69
C ALA A 150 2.95 -8.71 -9.48
N LYS A 151 3.78 -7.70 -9.81
CA LYS A 151 3.33 -6.53 -10.60
C LYS A 151 2.80 -6.91 -11.99
N PRO A 152 3.47 -7.79 -12.79
CA PRO A 152 2.93 -8.21 -14.08
C PRO A 152 1.56 -8.88 -14.00
N ARG A 153 1.31 -9.68 -12.95
CA ARG A 153 0.00 -10.32 -12.73
C ARG A 153 -1.09 -9.30 -12.44
N TYR A 154 -0.76 -8.33 -11.59
CA TYR A 154 -1.69 -7.30 -11.21
C TYR A 154 -2.01 -6.37 -12.38
N GLU A 155 -0.99 -6.00 -13.16
CA GLU A 155 -1.15 -5.29 -14.43
C GLU A 155 -2.09 -6.02 -15.38
N PHE A 156 -1.96 -7.33 -15.51
CA PHE A 156 -2.89 -8.15 -16.29
C PHE A 156 -4.33 -8.02 -15.78
N GLN A 157 -4.55 -8.11 -14.46
CA GLN A 157 -5.89 -7.95 -13.86
C GLN A 157 -6.50 -6.57 -14.12
N LEU A 158 -5.72 -5.50 -13.98
CA LEU A 158 -6.19 -4.14 -14.28
C LEU A 158 -6.54 -3.98 -15.77
N ARG A 159 -5.72 -4.53 -16.68
CA ARG A 159 -5.97 -4.47 -18.12
C ARG A 159 -7.23 -5.25 -18.50
N ASP A 160 -7.41 -6.45 -17.94
CA ASP A 160 -8.62 -7.24 -18.16
C ASP A 160 -9.86 -6.53 -17.62
N GLY A 161 -9.78 -5.95 -16.42
CA GLY A 161 -10.86 -5.16 -15.83
C GLY A 161 -11.26 -3.97 -16.67
N ARG A 162 -10.28 -3.18 -17.12
CA ARG A 162 -10.50 -2.05 -18.02
C ARG A 162 -11.20 -2.49 -19.32
N ARG A 163 -10.80 -3.64 -19.89
CA ARG A 163 -11.44 -4.21 -21.09
C ARG A 163 -12.88 -4.63 -20.86
N LYS A 164 -13.19 -5.24 -19.70
CA LYS A 164 -14.54 -5.72 -19.36
C LYS A 164 -15.50 -4.60 -18.96
N MET A 165 -14.99 -3.52 -18.35
CA MET A 165 -15.80 -2.37 -17.93
C MET A 165 -16.12 -1.37 -19.04
N THR A 166 -15.37 -1.38 -20.14
CA THR A 166 -15.58 -0.46 -21.27
C THR A 166 -16.75 -0.91 -22.15
N GLY A 167 -17.95 -0.92 -21.56
CA GLY A 167 -19.23 -1.07 -22.26
C GLY A 167 -19.62 0.13 -23.13
N SER A 168 -18.91 1.27 -23.01
CA SER A 168 -19.02 2.42 -23.91
C SER A 168 -17.67 2.68 -24.59
N ARG A 169 -17.54 2.18 -25.82
CA ARG A 169 -16.36 2.28 -26.71
C ARG A 169 -15.96 3.73 -27.10
N THR A 170 -16.53 4.75 -26.47
CA THR A 170 -16.43 6.14 -26.94
C THR A 170 -15.77 7.10 -25.94
N GLY A 171 -15.24 6.62 -24.81
CA GLY A 171 -14.48 7.49 -23.88
C GLY A 171 -15.32 8.56 -23.17
N PHE A 172 -16.65 8.42 -23.17
CA PHE A 172 -17.57 9.37 -22.55
C PHE A 172 -17.95 8.89 -21.14
N ASN A 173 -17.16 9.28 -20.14
CA ASN A 173 -17.41 8.98 -18.72
C ASN A 173 -17.96 10.19 -17.92
N ARG A 174 -18.10 11.37 -18.56
CA ARG A 174 -18.78 12.53 -17.95
C ARG A 174 -20.29 12.29 -17.91
N GLY A 175 -20.86 12.32 -16.70
CA GLY A 175 -22.30 12.20 -16.47
C GLY A 175 -22.83 10.76 -16.33
N VAL A 176 -21.96 9.74 -16.40
CA VAL A 176 -22.34 8.36 -16.08
C VAL A 176 -22.39 8.24 -14.57
N GLN A 177 -23.55 7.88 -14.01
CA GLN A 177 -23.64 7.51 -12.60
C GLN A 177 -23.56 5.99 -12.48
N ILE A 178 -22.59 5.51 -11.71
CA ILE A 178 -22.45 4.10 -11.39
C ILE A 178 -23.25 3.87 -10.12
N HIS A 179 -24.35 3.13 -10.24
CA HIS A 179 -25.16 2.72 -9.11
C HIS A 179 -24.56 1.47 -8.49
N ILE A 180 -24.19 1.56 -7.22
CA ILE A 180 -23.52 0.52 -6.46
C ILE A 180 -24.54 -0.02 -5.46
N PRO A 181 -25.20 -1.15 -5.75
CA PRO A 181 -26.19 -1.71 -4.83
C PRO A 181 -25.50 -2.14 -3.54
N GLY A 182 -26.06 -1.73 -2.40
CA GLY A 182 -25.58 -2.05 -1.06
C GLY A 182 -26.73 -2.35 -0.09
N PRO A 183 -26.46 -2.97 1.07
CA PRO A 183 -27.50 -3.43 2.01
C PRO A 183 -28.36 -2.31 2.63
N ALA A 184 -27.91 -1.06 2.56
CA ALA A 184 -28.59 0.12 3.08
C ALA A 184 -29.19 1.02 1.95
N GLY A 185 -29.33 0.49 0.74
CA GLY A 185 -29.67 1.25 -0.46
C GLY A 185 -28.41 1.58 -1.27
N GLY A 186 -28.54 1.58 -2.61
CA GLY A 186 -27.40 1.73 -3.48
C GLY A 186 -26.84 3.16 -3.51
N GLN A 187 -25.52 3.29 -3.52
CA GLN A 187 -24.84 4.58 -3.65
C GLN A 187 -24.57 4.88 -5.13
N SER A 188 -24.87 6.10 -5.57
CA SER A 188 -24.56 6.54 -6.93
C SER A 188 -23.27 7.35 -6.93
N ILE A 189 -22.27 6.86 -7.66
CA ILE A 189 -20.96 7.50 -7.77
C ILE A 189 -20.80 8.06 -9.19
N GLU A 190 -20.16 9.22 -9.30
CA GLU A 190 -19.79 9.79 -10.59
C GLU A 190 -18.73 8.91 -11.27
N GLY A 191 -19.05 8.38 -12.45
CA GLY A 191 -18.20 7.47 -13.21
C GLY A 191 -16.82 8.05 -13.55
N SER A 192 -16.69 9.38 -13.66
CA SER A 192 -15.40 10.06 -13.85
C SER A 192 -14.41 9.80 -12.70
N LYS A 193 -14.89 9.66 -11.46
CA LYS A 193 -14.06 9.33 -10.28
C LYS A 193 -13.75 7.84 -10.21
N TYR A 194 -14.72 7.02 -10.57
CA TYR A 194 -14.56 5.56 -10.60
C TYR A 194 -13.61 5.09 -11.72
N TYR A 195 -13.60 5.77 -12.87
CA TYR A 195 -12.74 5.49 -14.03
C TYR A 195 -11.48 6.36 -14.08
N ASP A 196 -11.07 6.99 -12.96
CA ASP A 196 -9.85 7.79 -12.93
C ASP A 196 -8.64 6.90 -13.29
N GLU A 197 -7.84 7.33 -14.27
CA GLU A 197 -6.66 6.60 -14.72
C GLU A 197 -5.69 6.30 -13.59
N ARG A 198 -5.69 7.09 -12.51
CA ARG A 198 -4.90 6.82 -11.31
C ARG A 198 -5.13 5.43 -10.73
N TYR A 199 -6.33 4.90 -10.87
CA TYR A 199 -6.69 3.59 -10.31
C TYR A 199 -6.55 2.47 -11.34
N TRP A 200 -6.77 2.76 -12.62
CA TRP A 200 -6.81 1.73 -13.66
C TRP A 200 -5.52 1.59 -14.46
N ASP A 201 -4.60 2.55 -14.35
CA ASP A 201 -3.27 2.50 -14.92
C ASP A 201 -2.28 2.00 -13.86
N ALA A 202 -1.57 0.91 -14.17
CA ALA A 202 -0.74 0.26 -13.17
C ALA A 202 0.41 1.14 -12.69
N GLU A 203 1.07 1.89 -13.58
CA GLU A 203 2.17 2.77 -13.19
C GLU A 203 1.67 3.87 -12.25
N LYS A 204 0.53 4.49 -12.59
CA LYS A 204 -0.09 5.51 -11.74
C LYS A 204 -0.61 4.94 -10.42
N TYR A 205 -1.15 3.72 -10.44
CA TYR A 205 -1.64 3.02 -9.26
C TYR A 205 -0.52 2.75 -8.27
N TRP A 206 0.60 2.23 -8.75
CA TRP A 206 1.79 1.98 -7.93
C TRP A 206 2.39 3.28 -7.42
N ALA A 207 2.55 4.28 -8.27
CA ALA A 207 3.06 5.58 -7.84
C ALA A 207 2.19 6.24 -6.76
N TRP A 208 0.87 6.06 -6.84
CA TRP A 208 -0.06 6.54 -5.84
C TRP A 208 0.07 5.79 -4.51
N HIS A 209 0.14 4.45 -4.53
CA HIS A 209 0.44 3.65 -3.33
C HIS A 209 1.78 4.02 -2.69
N ASP A 210 2.82 4.13 -3.51
CA ASP A 210 4.14 4.49 -3.02
C ASP A 210 4.13 5.87 -2.36
N GLN A 211 3.32 6.84 -2.82
CA GLN A 211 3.15 8.14 -2.14
C GLN A 211 2.48 8.05 -0.77
N ILE A 212 1.55 7.11 -0.57
CA ILE A 212 0.88 6.89 0.71
C ILE A 212 1.84 6.30 1.73
N TRP A 213 2.68 5.34 1.31
CA TRP A 213 3.53 4.55 2.20
C TRP A 213 4.97 5.06 2.31
N ALA A 214 5.48 5.77 1.31
CA ALA A 214 6.73 6.52 1.38
C ALA A 214 6.46 7.86 2.08
N LYS A 215 6.50 7.87 3.42
CA LYS A 215 6.53 9.14 4.19
C LYS A 215 7.59 10.07 3.58
N PRO A 216 7.33 11.39 3.44
CA PRO A 216 8.38 12.33 3.07
C PRO A 216 9.50 12.24 4.11
N ARG A 217 10.76 12.16 3.64
CA ARG A 217 11.95 12.25 4.50
C ARG A 217 11.98 13.63 5.16
N ILE A 218 11.34 13.79 6.32
CA ILE A 218 11.53 14.98 7.15
C ILE A 218 12.83 14.78 7.92
N GLY A 219 13.93 15.16 7.27
CA GLY A 219 15.24 15.34 7.89
C GLY A 219 15.68 16.77 7.70
N ARG A 220 15.04 17.72 8.40
CA ARG A 220 15.67 19.02 8.62
C ARG A 220 16.70 18.81 9.72
N VAL A 221 17.92 18.44 9.33
CA VAL A 221 19.07 18.51 10.23
C VAL A 221 19.49 19.98 10.22
N GLU A 222 19.22 20.71 11.29
CA GLU A 222 19.96 21.95 11.55
C GLU A 222 21.36 21.53 11.96
N VAL A 223 22.28 21.67 11.02
CA VAL A 223 23.67 21.29 11.21
C VAL A 223 24.43 22.49 11.73
N GLY A 224 24.80 22.47 13.01
CA GLY A 224 25.99 23.18 13.49
C GLY A 224 27.25 22.56 12.86
N GLU A 225 28.25 23.39 12.60
CA GLU A 225 29.44 23.14 11.75
C GLU A 225 29.96 21.69 11.76
N ILE A 226 30.06 21.10 10.55
CA ILE A 226 30.44 19.70 10.31
C ILE A 226 31.95 19.58 10.20
N GLU A 227 32.56 18.72 11.02
CA GLU A 227 33.84 18.08 10.68
C GLU A 227 33.55 16.94 9.68
N THR A 228 33.92 17.14 8.42
CA THR A 228 33.63 16.20 7.33
C THR A 228 34.52 14.97 7.38
N LEU A 229 33.98 13.84 7.85
CA LEU A 229 34.47 12.52 7.47
C LEU A 229 33.83 12.10 6.14
N PRO A 230 34.57 11.39 5.25
CA PRO A 230 34.04 11.00 3.94
C PRO A 230 32.81 10.09 4.12
N ALA A 231 31.67 10.56 3.61
CA ALA A 231 30.40 9.87 3.68
C ALA A 231 30.47 8.52 2.95
N ALA A 232 30.18 7.43 3.67
CA ALA A 232 29.87 6.16 3.04
C ALA A 232 28.58 6.30 2.20
N PRO A 233 28.51 5.72 0.99
CA PRO A 233 27.31 5.80 0.16
C PRO A 233 26.09 5.18 0.87
N PRO A 234 24.86 5.68 0.61
CA PRO A 234 23.65 5.13 1.20
C PRO A 234 23.47 3.67 0.77
N GLN A 235 23.45 2.75 1.73
CA GLN A 235 23.10 1.34 1.47
C GLN A 235 21.59 1.23 1.25
N SER A 236 21.13 1.56 0.03
CA SER A 236 19.75 1.36 -0.42
C SER A 236 19.61 0.11 -1.29
N ASP A 237 20.42 -0.90 -1.06
CA ASP A 237 20.32 -2.17 -1.77
C ASP A 237 19.30 -3.04 -1.03
N SER A 238 18.18 -3.32 -1.70
CA SER A 238 17.23 -4.36 -1.25
C SER A 238 18.02 -5.63 -0.94
N ARG A 239 17.83 -6.20 0.26
CA ARG A 239 18.53 -7.44 0.68
C ARG A 239 17.94 -8.68 0.01
N ILE A 240 16.91 -8.50 -0.82
CA ILE A 240 16.29 -9.55 -1.61
C ILE A 240 17.27 -10.00 -2.70
N PRO A 241 17.70 -11.27 -2.72
CA PRO A 241 18.58 -11.78 -3.77
C PRO A 241 17.89 -11.73 -5.14
N ALA A 242 18.67 -11.57 -6.20
CA ALA A 242 18.17 -11.66 -7.56
C ALA A 242 17.70 -13.10 -7.85
N VAL A 243 16.39 -13.32 -7.76
CA VAL A 243 15.72 -14.60 -8.04
C VAL A 243 14.92 -14.50 -9.33
N ARG A 244 14.78 -15.62 -10.05
CA ARG A 244 13.94 -15.66 -11.25
C ARG A 244 12.46 -15.51 -10.85
N PRO A 245 11.75 -14.46 -11.31
CA PRO A 245 10.35 -14.27 -10.94
C PRO A 245 9.47 -15.36 -11.57
N GLN A 246 8.60 -15.93 -10.76
CA GLN A 246 7.59 -16.89 -11.19
C GLN A 246 6.32 -16.11 -11.52
N ILE A 247 6.16 -15.62 -12.74
CA ILE A 247 4.96 -14.83 -13.10
C ILE A 247 3.72 -15.75 -13.25
N ASP A 248 3.90 -16.97 -13.73
CA ASP A 248 2.80 -17.92 -14.02
C ASP A 248 2.42 -18.83 -12.83
N ALA A 249 2.96 -18.57 -11.63
CA ALA A 249 2.59 -19.38 -10.46
C ALA A 249 1.07 -19.32 -10.21
N PRO A 250 0.44 -20.41 -9.73
CA PRO A 250 -0.98 -20.40 -9.41
C PRO A 250 -1.27 -19.47 -8.23
N GLU A 251 -2.43 -18.84 -8.26
CA GLU A 251 -2.93 -18.01 -7.17
C GLU A 251 -3.06 -18.83 -5.88
N PRO A 252 -2.64 -18.32 -4.71
CA PRO A 252 -2.85 -18.99 -3.44
C PRO A 252 -4.34 -19.18 -3.13
N ASP A 253 -4.67 -20.33 -2.56
CA ASP A 253 -6.02 -20.62 -2.11
C ASP A 253 -6.43 -19.73 -0.92
N ALA A 254 -7.66 -19.22 -0.96
CA ALA A 254 -8.26 -18.44 0.11
C ALA A 254 -9.75 -18.80 0.21
N PRO A 255 -10.36 -18.69 1.41
CA PRO A 255 -11.77 -18.98 1.57
C PRO A 255 -12.61 -18.19 0.56
N GLU A 256 -13.72 -18.76 0.12
CA GLU A 256 -14.64 -18.04 -0.76
C GLU A 256 -15.11 -16.78 -0.03
N ALA A 257 -14.84 -15.63 -0.63
CA ALA A 257 -15.15 -14.35 -0.01
C ALA A 257 -16.66 -14.28 0.20
N PRO A 258 -17.16 -14.04 1.42
CA PRO A 258 -18.55 -13.61 1.57
C PRO A 258 -18.74 -12.33 0.74
N ALA A 259 -19.95 -12.12 0.20
CA ALA A 259 -20.27 -10.86 -0.46
C ALA A 259 -19.85 -9.72 0.49
N VAL A 260 -19.02 -8.79 -0.01
CA VAL A 260 -18.33 -7.75 0.80
C VAL A 260 -19.32 -7.18 1.84
N PRO A 261 -19.13 -7.45 3.15
CA PRO A 261 -20.11 -7.07 4.15
C PRO A 261 -20.11 -5.55 4.34
N ALA A 262 -21.30 -4.97 4.57
CA ALA A 262 -21.48 -3.53 4.76
C ALA A 262 -20.73 -2.97 5.99
N SER A 263 -20.25 -3.81 6.91
CA SER A 263 -19.43 -3.41 8.08
C SER A 263 -18.06 -2.86 7.67
N ALA A 264 -17.54 -3.23 6.49
CA ALA A 264 -16.28 -2.70 5.96
C ALA A 264 -16.37 -1.22 5.50
N LEU A 265 -17.58 -0.62 5.55
CA LEU A 265 -17.85 0.76 5.13
C LEU A 265 -17.85 1.78 6.27
N THR A 266 -17.63 1.35 7.53
CA THR A 266 -17.56 2.29 8.67
C THR A 266 -16.12 2.66 9.00
N PRO A 267 -15.73 3.95 8.88
CA PRO A 267 -14.43 4.41 9.34
C PRO A 267 -14.31 4.25 10.87
N PRO A 268 -13.09 4.12 11.42
CA PRO A 268 -12.89 3.98 12.87
C PRO A 268 -13.47 5.20 13.61
N PRO A 269 -14.07 5.00 14.80
CA PRO A 269 -14.48 6.12 15.64
C PRO A 269 -13.24 6.94 16.04
N GLY A 270 -13.36 8.26 15.92
CA GLY A 270 -12.30 9.24 16.20
C GLY A 270 -12.00 9.42 17.69
#